data_AF-A0A2H4S5G7-F1
#
_entry.id   AF-A0A2H4S5G7-F1
#
_cell.length_a   1.000
_cell.length_b   1.000
_cell.length_c   1.000
_cell.angle_alpha   90.00
_cell.angle_beta   90.00
_cell.angle_gamma   90.00
#
_symmetry.space_group_name_H-M   'P 1'
#
loop_
_entity.id
_entity.type
_entity.pdbx_description
1 polymer ?
#
loop_
_entity_poly.entity_id
_entity_poly.type
_entity_poly.pdbx_seq_one_letter_code
_entity_poly.pdbx_strand_id
1 'polypeptide(L)'
;MIDFVGLLPPEWEGAWQTLQASCSFLHEPPPKPTLVTKFREEVPEEELAPLLDVIQGLMRFRPTDRLTARAALDLLLTDIIPPPC
;
A
#
# COMPACT_ATOMS: atom_id res chain seq x y z
N MET A 1 -9.95 4.11 -7.06
CA MET A 1 -10.02 2.78 -6.40
C MET A 1 -8.84 2.73 -5.44
N ILE A 2 -9.07 2.38 -4.18
CA ILE A 2 -7.99 2.31 -3.18
C ILE A 2 -7.25 1.00 -3.41
N ASP A 3 -6.00 1.07 -3.85
CA ASP A 3 -5.17 -0.11 -4.14
C ASP A 3 -4.48 -0.57 -2.85
N PHE A 4 -5.17 -1.34 -2.00
CA PHE A 4 -4.57 -1.94 -0.80
C PHE A 4 -3.35 -2.79 -1.17
N VAL A 5 -2.32 -2.75 -0.31
CA VAL A 5 -1.02 -3.36 -0.59
C VAL A 5 -0.88 -4.68 0.14
N GLY A 6 -0.42 -5.71 -0.59
CA GLY A 6 -0.08 -7.03 -0.05
C GLY A 6 -1.01 -8.13 -0.54
N LEU A 7 -0.89 -9.31 0.08
CA LEU A 7 -1.79 -10.43 -0.19
C LEU A 7 -3.13 -10.22 0.51
N LEU A 8 -4.21 -10.67 -0.13
CA LEU A 8 -5.53 -10.73 0.50
C LEU A 8 -5.43 -11.59 1.77
N PRO A 9 -5.97 -11.14 2.91
CA PRO A 9 -5.99 -11.96 4.12
C PRO A 9 -6.73 -13.28 3.89
N PRO A 10 -6.20 -14.43 4.36
CA PRO A 10 -6.79 -15.76 4.13
C PRO A 10 -8.25 -15.85 4.58
N GLU A 11 -8.60 -15.16 5.67
CA GLU A 11 -9.97 -15.11 6.20
C GLU A 11 -10.97 -14.41 5.26
N TRP A 12 -10.51 -13.62 4.29
CA TRP A 12 -11.35 -12.91 3.34
C TRP A 12 -11.43 -13.60 1.97
N GLU A 13 -10.60 -14.61 1.70
CA GLU A 13 -10.56 -15.29 0.41
C GLU A 13 -11.91 -15.89 0.01
N GLY A 14 -12.59 -16.58 0.93
CA GLY A 14 -13.89 -17.19 0.63
C GLY A 14 -14.98 -16.16 0.31
N ALA A 15 -15.00 -15.05 1.05
CA ALA A 15 -15.92 -13.94 0.78
C ALA A 15 -15.60 -13.25 -0.55
N TRP A 16 -14.31 -13.08 -0.86
CA TRP A 16 -13.84 -12.52 -2.12
C TRP A 16 -14.21 -13.39 -3.32
N GLN A 17 -14.00 -14.71 -3.24
CA GLN A 17 -14.42 -15.66 -4.28
C GLN A 17 -15.93 -15.63 -4.52
N THR A 18 -16.73 -15.55 -3.45
CA THR A 18 -18.19 -15.41 -3.55
C THR A 18 -18.57 -14.11 -4.25
N LEU A 19 -17.92 -13.01 -3.90
CA LEU A 19 -18.15 -11.70 -4.49
C LEU A 19 -17.74 -11.69 -5.97
N GLN A 20 -16.61 -12.29 -6.33
CA GLN A 20 -16.18 -12.48 -7.72
C GLN A 20 -17.19 -13.30 -8.53
N ALA A 21 -17.67 -14.42 -7.99
CA ALA A 21 -18.67 -15.26 -8.66
C ALA A 21 -20.02 -14.54 -8.87
N SER A 22 -20.37 -13.62 -7.96
CA SER A 22 -21.61 -12.83 -8.06
C SER A 22 -21.52 -11.62 -8.99
N CYS A 23 -20.31 -11.17 -9.31
CA CYS A 23 -20.04 -9.92 -10.03
C CYS A 23 -19.25 -10.19 -11.31
N SER A 24 -19.96 -10.22 -12.44
CA SER A 24 -19.42 -10.51 -13.78
C SER A 24 -18.29 -9.56 -14.24
N PHE A 25 -18.14 -8.39 -13.62
CA PHE A 25 -17.10 -7.39 -13.95
C PHE A 25 -15.77 -7.59 -13.17
N LEU A 26 -15.69 -8.56 -12.26
CA LEU A 26 -14.47 -8.85 -11.49
C LEU A 26 -13.63 -9.99 -12.08
N HIS A 27 -14.06 -10.57 -13.20
CA HIS A 27 -13.46 -11.76 -13.79
C HIS A 27 -12.05 -11.55 -14.33
N GLU A 28 -11.67 -10.33 -14.70
CA GLU A 28 -10.28 -9.98 -15.00
C GLU A 28 -9.99 -8.58 -14.50
N PRO A 29 -9.24 -8.42 -13.39
CA PRO A 29 -8.58 -7.15 -13.17
C PRO A 29 -7.55 -6.99 -14.32
N PRO A 30 -7.54 -5.86 -15.06
CA PRO A 30 -6.37 -5.55 -15.87
C PRO A 30 -5.13 -5.61 -14.97
N PRO A 31 -3.95 -5.98 -15.48
CA PRO A 31 -2.72 -5.94 -14.71
C PRO A 31 -2.45 -4.49 -14.33
N LYS A 32 -3.02 -4.05 -13.21
CA LYS A 32 -2.80 -2.72 -12.69
C LYS A 32 -1.37 -2.71 -12.17
N PRO A 33 -0.53 -1.78 -12.62
CA PRO A 33 0.82 -1.69 -12.11
C PRO A 33 0.75 -1.54 -10.59
N THR A 34 1.55 -2.35 -9.90
CA THR A 34 1.59 -2.35 -8.44
C THR A 34 1.97 -0.95 -7.94
N LEU A 35 1.61 -0.64 -6.69
CA LEU A 35 2.01 0.63 -6.05
C LEU A 35 3.52 0.91 -6.25
N VAL A 36 4.37 -0.11 -6.12
CA VAL A 36 5.82 0.01 -6.30
C VAL A 36 6.19 0.40 -7.73
N THR A 37 5.55 -0.24 -8.72
CA THR A 37 5.79 0.06 -10.14
C THR A 37 5.40 1.49 -10.46
N LYS A 38 4.17 1.90 -10.09
CA LYS A 38 3.70 3.27 -10.32
C LYS A 38 4.58 4.31 -9.63
N PHE A 39 4.93 4.06 -8.37
CA PHE A 39 5.76 4.99 -7.61
C PHE A 39 7.12 5.19 -8.28
N ARG A 40 7.77 4.12 -8.74
CA ARG A 40 9.07 4.21 -9.44
C ARG A 40 8.98 4.88 -10.82
N GLU A 41 7.85 4.73 -11.51
CA GLU A 41 7.64 5.34 -12.82
C GLU A 41 7.29 6.83 -12.72
N GLU A 42 6.54 7.22 -11.69
CA GLU A 42 5.99 8.58 -11.56
C GLU A 42 6.77 9.49 -10.60
N VAL A 43 7.58 8.93 -9.69
CA VAL A 43 8.35 9.67 -8.68
C VAL A 43 9.86 9.45 -8.91
N PRO A 44 10.53 10.32 -9.68
CA PRO A 44 11.96 10.22 -9.93
C PRO A 44 12.82 10.70 -8.76
N GLU A 45 12.27 11.44 -7.80
CA GLU A 45 13.02 12.02 -6.69
C GLU A 45 13.41 10.95 -5.65
N GLU A 46 14.72 10.66 -5.55
CA GLU A 46 15.23 9.68 -4.59
C GLU A 46 14.96 10.05 -3.12
N GLU A 47 14.90 11.35 -2.81
CA GLU A 47 14.57 11.88 -1.47
C GLU A 47 13.15 11.49 -1.03
N LEU A 48 12.27 11.19 -1.99
CA LEU A 48 10.90 10.76 -1.73
C LEU A 48 10.78 9.24 -1.59
N ALA A 49 11.85 8.47 -1.80
CA ALA A 49 11.84 7.02 -1.66
C ALA A 49 11.24 6.52 -0.30
N PRO A 50 11.50 7.16 0.86
CA PRO A 50 10.91 6.74 2.14
C PRO A 50 9.37 6.80 2.17
N LEU A 51 8.75 7.64 1.33
CA LEU A 51 7.28 7.70 1.24
C LEU A 51 6.68 6.39 0.74
N LEU A 52 7.41 5.61 -0.06
CA LEU A 52 6.91 4.33 -0.54
C LEU A 52 6.61 3.39 0.64
N ASP A 53 7.54 3.29 1.60
CA ASP A 53 7.38 2.44 2.78
C ASP A 53 6.23 2.91 3.68
N VAL A 54 6.08 4.23 3.82
CA VAL A 54 4.97 4.84 4.55
C VAL A 54 3.63 4.52 3.89
N ILE A 55 3.50 4.72 2.58
CA ILE A 55 2.26 4.43 1.85
C ILE A 55 1.93 2.93 1.95
N GLN A 56 2.91 2.05 1.78
CA GLN A 56 2.70 0.60 1.92
C GLN A 56 2.24 0.19 3.31
N GLY A 57 2.80 0.79 4.36
CA GLY A 57 2.41 0.52 5.73
C GLY A 57 1.01 1.06 6.06
N LEU A 58 0.61 2.21 5.53
CA LEU A 58 -0.74 2.77 5.73
C LEU A 58 -1.82 2.02 4.94
N MET A 59 -1.47 1.45 3.78
CA MET A 59 -2.39 0.80 2.86
C MET A 59 -2.51 -0.72 3.05
N ARG A 60 -2.10 -1.28 4.18
CA ARG A 60 -2.30 -2.71 4.47
C ARG A 60 -3.78 -3.08 4.57
N PHE A 61 -4.13 -4.29 4.12
CA PHE A 61 -5.51 -4.80 4.16
C PHE A 61 -6.09 -4.78 5.57
N ARG A 62 -5.40 -5.41 6.53
CA ARG A 62 -5.86 -5.46 7.92
C ARG A 62 -5.54 -4.15 8.64
N PRO A 63 -6.51 -3.55 9.37
CA PRO A 63 -6.25 -2.38 10.19
C PRO A 63 -5.14 -2.59 11.22
N THR A 64 -5.06 -3.78 11.80
CA THR A 64 -4.04 -4.15 12.82
C THR A 64 -2.62 -4.14 12.25
N ASP A 65 -2.47 -4.41 10.95
CA ASP A 65 -1.17 -4.43 10.27
C ASP A 65 -0.79 -3.05 9.72
N ARG A 66 -1.68 -2.04 9.84
CA ARG A 66 -1.41 -0.69 9.34
C ARG A 66 -0.47 0.06 10.27
N LEU A 67 0.38 0.88 9.66
CA LEU A 67 1.11 1.89 10.42
C LEU A 67 0.15 2.86 11.10
N THR A 68 0.50 3.25 12.33
CA THR A 68 -0.14 4.38 12.98
C THR A 68 0.36 5.69 12.35
N ALA A 69 -0.43 6.76 12.45
CA ALA A 69 0.01 8.08 11.99
C ALA A 69 1.32 8.52 12.66
N ARG A 70 1.52 8.17 13.94
CA ARG A 70 2.76 8.47 14.65
C ARG A 70 3.95 7.71 14.06
N ALA A 71 3.82 6.40 13.88
CA ALA A 71 4.89 5.58 13.31
C ALA A 71 5.24 5.99 11.86
N ALA A 72 4.23 6.38 11.08
CA ALA A 72 4.44 6.92 9.74
C ALA A 72 5.23 8.24 9.76
N LEU A 73 4.90 9.15 10.67
CA LEU A 73 5.66 10.40 10.85
C LEU A 73 7.08 10.13 11.32
N ASP A 74 7.27 9.20 12.26
CA ASP A 74 8.62 8.86 12.74
C ASP A 74 9.49 8.33 11.58
N LEU A 75 8.95 7.49 10.68
CA LEU A 75 9.68 7.04 9.48
C LEU A 75 10.07 8.21 8.56
N LEU A 76 9.17 9.16 8.31
CA LEU A 76 9.48 10.34 7.50
C LEU A 76 10.56 11.21 8.13
N LEU A 77 10.47 11.41 9.45
CA LEU A 77 11.36 12.31 10.17
C LEU A 77 12.76 11.70 10.36
N THR A 78 12.88 10.36 10.35
CA THR A 78 14.17 9.67 10.52
C THR A 78 15.02 9.73 9.24
N ASP A 79 14.39 9.68 8.06
CA ASP A 79 15.10 9.67 6.77
C ASP A 79 15.19 11.05 6.09
N ILE A 80 14.29 11.99 6.40
CA ILE A 80 14.21 13.29 5.69
C ILE A 80 14.83 14.44 6.50
N ILE A 81 14.90 14.34 7.83
CA ILE A 81 15.38 15.44 8.69
C ILE A 81 16.58 14.96 9.52
N PRO A 82 17.82 15.42 9.22
CA PRO A 82 18.94 15.11 10.10
C PRO A 82 18.70 15.71 11.50
N PRO A 83 19.13 15.02 12.56
CA PRO A 83 18.95 15.52 13.93
C PRO A 83 19.64 16.89 14.07
N PRO A 84 19.04 17.84 14.81
CA PRO A 84 19.71 19.11 15.10
C PRO A 84 20.97 18.84 15.92
N CYS A 85 22.12 19.31 15.43
CA CYS A 85 23.40 19.33 16.12
C CYS A 85 23.34 20.12 17.44
#